data_AF-A3W5B1-F1
#
_entry.id   AF-A3W5B1-F1
#
_cell.length_a   1.000
_cell.length_b   1.000
_cell.length_c   1.000
_cell.angle_alpha   90.00
_cell.angle_beta   90.00
_cell.angle_gamma   90.00
#
_symmetry.space_group_name_H-M   'P 1'
#
loop_
_entity.id
_entity.type
_entity.pdbx_description
1 polymer ?
#
loop_
_entity_poly.entity_id
_entity_poly.type
_entity_poly.pdbx_seq_one_letter_code
_entity_poly.pdbx_strand_id
1 'polypeptide(L)' 'MNLTQTDSTTEIRNLVLRERHLAVSEREWKHRLRGYGYAIRDTSEGRFVTSIRQNAPLCQLS' A
#
# COMPACT_ATOMS: atom_id res chain seq x y z
N MET A 1 5.99 26.06 -9.47
CA MET A 1 5.67 24.71 -10.00
C MET A 1 5.25 23.87 -8.81
N ASN A 2 3.94 23.58 -8.67
CA ASN A 2 3.41 22.74 -7.59
C ASN A 2 3.33 21.30 -8.10
N LEU A 3 4.33 20.50 -7.76
CA LEU A 3 4.36 19.04 -7.96
C LEU A 3 4.38 18.41 -6.57
N THR A 4 3.22 18.21 -5.94
CA THR A 4 3.18 17.63 -4.57
C THR A 4 2.02 16.66 -4.36
N GLN A 5 1.55 15.94 -5.38
CA GLN A 5 0.48 14.95 -5.16
C GLN A 5 0.62 13.64 -5.92
N THR A 6 1.34 13.60 -7.05
CA THR A 6 1.55 12.37 -7.82
C THR A 6 2.67 11.49 -7.25
N ASP A 7 3.69 12.10 -6.66
CA ASP A 7 4.86 11.39 -6.13
C ASP A 7 4.48 10.42 -5.01
N SER A 8 3.62 10.84 -4.09
CA SER A 8 3.25 10.03 -2.92
C SER A 8 2.57 8.71 -3.28
N THR A 9 1.73 8.69 -4.33
CA THR A 9 1.02 7.46 -4.73
C THR A 9 1.99 6.41 -5.31
N THR A 10 2.93 6.87 -6.14
CA THR A 10 3.94 6.01 -6.77
C THR A 10 4.92 5.48 -5.73
N GLU A 11 5.35 6.33 -4.79
CA GLU A 11 6.22 5.95 -3.68
C GLU A 11 5.57 4.91 -2.76
N ILE A 12 4.30 5.11 -2.38
CA ILE A 12 3.54 4.15 -1.58
C ILE A 12 3.45 2.81 -2.30
N ARG A 13 3.12 2.82 -3.60
CA ARG A 13 3.02 1.60 -4.40
C ARG A 13 4.37 0.88 -4.49
N ASN A 14 5.45 1.60 -4.74
CA ASN A 14 6.81 1.04 -4.80
C ASN A 14 7.22 0.41 -3.47
N LEU A 15 6.96 1.09 -2.35
CA LEU A 15 7.21 0.55 -1.01
C LEU A 15 6.40 -0.74 -0.79
N VAL A 16 5.12 -0.72 -1.11
CA VAL A 16 4.22 -1.86 -0.89
C VAL A 16 4.65 -3.07 -1.71
N LEU A 17 5.02 -2.87 -2.98
CA LEU A 17 5.50 -3.93 -3.88
C LEU A 17 6.90 -4.43 -3.48
N ARG A 18 7.78 -3.55 -3.00
CA ARG A 18 9.09 -3.94 -2.47
C ARG A 18 8.94 -4.86 -1.26
N GLU A 19 8.12 -4.48 -0.28
CA GLU A 19 7.86 -5.33 0.89
C GLU A 19 7.18 -6.65 0.50
N ARG A 20 6.35 -6.67 -0.56
CA ARG A 20 5.75 -7.90 -1.10
C ARG A 20 6.79 -8.88 -1.63
N HIS A 21 7.83 -8.35 -2.28
CA HIS A 21 8.92 -9.15 -2.83
C HIS A 21 9.84 -9.73 -1.73
N LEU A 22 10.02 -8.99 -0.63
CA LEU A 22 10.86 -9.42 0.49
C LEU A 22 10.18 -10.39 1.45
N ALA A 23 8.85 -10.33 1.55
CA ALA A 23 8.09 -11.16 2.48
C ALA A 23 7.95 -12.61 1.98
N VAL A 24 8.14 -13.58 2.89
CA VAL A 24 8.00 -15.01 2.58
C VAL A 24 6.54 -15.48 2.57
N SER A 25 5.61 -14.65 3.03
CA SER A 25 4.18 -14.94 3.02
C SER A 25 3.33 -13.67 2.93
N GLU A 26 2.07 -13.83 2.51
CA GLU A 26 1.07 -12.75 2.55
C GLU A 26 0.88 -12.19 3.97
N ARG A 27 0.91 -13.05 4.98
CA ARG A 27 0.74 -12.66 6.38
C ARG A 27 1.90 -11.79 6.85
N GLU A 28 3.13 -12.18 6.54
CA GLU A 28 4.32 -11.39 6.87
C GLU A 28 4.29 -10.05 6.13
N TRP A 29 3.95 -10.05 4.85
CA TRP A 29 3.82 -8.83 4.06
C TRP A 29 2.81 -7.86 4.69
N LYS A 30 1.59 -8.33 4.98
CA LYS A 30 0.55 -7.52 5.65
C LYS A 30 1.00 -7.03 7.03
N HIS A 31 1.79 -7.82 7.77
CA HIS A 31 2.37 -7.41 9.04
C HIS A 31 3.40 -6.28 8.88
N ARG A 32 4.33 -6.41 7.92
CA ARG A 32 5.31 -5.37 7.57
C ARG A 32 4.62 -4.04 7.23
N LEU A 33 3.59 -4.08 6.38
CA LEU A 33 2.85 -2.88 5.96
C LEU A 33 2.18 -2.14 7.13
N ARG A 34 1.72 -2.86 8.16
CA ARG A 34 1.16 -2.23 9.36
C ARG A 34 2.18 -1.35 10.09
N GLY A 35 3.46 -1.70 10.05
CA GLY A 35 4.55 -0.87 10.58
C GLY A 35 4.66 0.51 9.90
N TYR A 36 4.25 0.59 8.64
CA TYR A 36 4.19 1.83 7.86
C TYR A 36 2.82 2.53 7.92
N GLY A 37 1.85 1.97 8.66
CA GLY A 37 0.49 2.51 8.73
C GLY A 37 -0.38 2.18 7.52
N TYR A 38 0.00 1.18 6.72
CA TYR A 38 -0.76 0.72 5.55
C TYR A 38 -1.40 -0.64 5.77
N ALA A 39 -2.53 -0.86 5.11
CA ALA A 39 -3.19 -2.16 5.03
C ALA A 39 -3.52 -2.51 3.57
N ILE A 40 -3.74 -3.81 3.33
CA ILE A 40 -4.21 -4.32 2.04
C ILE A 40 -5.67 -4.71 2.18
N ARG A 41 -6.50 -4.23 1.25
CA ARG A 41 -7.91 -4.60 1.15
C ARG A 41 -8.17 -5.17 -0.23
N ASP A 42 -8.58 -6.43 -0.26
CA ASP A 42 -9.05 -7.09 -1.48
C ASP A 42 -10.56 -6.80 -1.65
N THR A 43 -10.94 -6.34 -2.84
CA THR A 43 -12.34 -6.12 -3.24
C THR A 43 -12.59 -6.81 -4.59
N SER A 44 -13.85 -6.85 -5.02
CA SER A 44 -14.20 -7.33 -6.37
C SER A 44 -13.57 -6.50 -7.49
N GLU A 45 -13.20 -5.25 -7.22
CA GLU A 45 -12.56 -4.33 -8.16
C GLU A 45 -11.02 -4.46 -8.15
N GLY A 46 -10.49 -5.30 -7.26
CA GLY A 46 -9.07 -5.59 -7.14
C GLY A 46 -8.51 -5.27 -5.76
N ARG A 47 -7.19 -5.11 -5.70
CA ARG A 47 -6.45 -4.96 -4.46
C ARG A 47 -6.07 -3.51 -4.22
N PHE A 48 -6.38 -3.00 -3.04
CA PHE A 48 -6.11 -1.61 -2.66
C PHE A 48 -5.19 -1.52 -1.45
N VAL A 49 -4.29 -0.54 -1.47
CA VAL A 49 -3.57 -0.05 -0.29
C VAL A 49 -4.46 0.96 0.42
N THR A 50 -4.66 0.79 1.71
CA THR A 50 -5.43 1.72 2.55
C THR A 50 -4.56 2.29 3.66
N SER A 51 -4.85 3.52 4.08
CA SER A 51 -4.29 4.08 5.31
C SER A 51 -5.02 3.51 6.50
N ILE A 52 -4.29 2.95 7.48
CA ILE A 52 -4.88 2.48 8.73
C ILE A 52 -5.43 3.65 9.55
N ARG A 53 -4.68 4.76 9.61
CA ARG A 53 -5.08 5.93 10.42
C ARG A 53 -6.34 6.60 9.87
N GLN A 54 -6.43 6.73 8.56
CA GLN A 54 -7.56 7.42 7.91
C GLN A 54 -8.69 6.46 7.49
N ASN A 55 -8.45 5.15 7.57
CA ASN A 55 -9.34 4.11 7.07
C ASN A 55 -9.84 4.36 5.63
N ALA A 56 -8.97 4.90 4.77
CA ALA A 56 -9.29 5.34 3.42
C ALA A 56 -8.39 4.67 2.37
N PRO A 57 -8.91 4.36 1.16
CA PRO A 57 -8.09 3.87 0.05
C PRO A 57 -7.11 4.94 -0.41
N LEU A 58 -5.86 4.50 -0.66
CA LEU A 58 -4.78 5.34 -1.16
C LEU A 58 -4.53 5.06 -2.64
N CYS A 59 -4.32 3.79 -2.99
CA CYS A 59 -4.05 3.39 -4.37
C CYS A 59 -4.40 1.92 -4.64
N GLN A 60 -4.62 1.60 -5.91
CA GLN A 60 -4.83 0.23 -6.37
C GLN A 60 -3.48 -0.43 -6.72
N LEU A 61 -3.34 -1.70 -6.38
CA LEU A 61 -2.26 -2.60 -6.81
C LEU A 61 -2.76 -3.36 -8.05
N SER A 62 -2.83 -2.68 -9.18
CA SER A 62 -3.10 -3.28 -10.50
C SER A 62 -1.88 -3.98 -11.10
#